data_AF-A0A3E3K344-F1
#
_entry.id   AF-A0A3E3K344-F1
#
_cell.length_a   1.000
_cell.length_b   1.000
_cell.length_c   1.000
_cell.angle_alpha   90.00
_cell.angle_beta   90.00
_cell.angle_gamma   90.00
#
_symmetry.space_group_name_H-M   'P 1'
#
loop_
_entity.id
_entity.type
_entity.pdbx_description
1 polymer ?
#
loop_
_entity_poly.entity_id
_entity_poly.type
_entity_poly.pdbx_seq_one_letter_code
_entity_poly.pdbx_strand_id
1 'polypeptide(L)'
;MMEMHSFKKTPQVVSLLPEKQAEVTAKELFCFLSELCEWSQSCPLVYRGGLDRGKVIYLLFRDFAFSGDDFWQTFGQYFYVMNSRWKLDVFGTAYPSQETVWLTLEEKDGQCYGIQNTVSGKEVDTIHSFCLKIECGSCEEAHILQNLFRSDDWRKGIIVADWKYHQFFEKENIENHWENSCFCYGSLFEEVEPSDYLHALTLEQKVTLWTGFLENGFDYKEFEWLYLRISERAVENRVEWELALHIAMQNLRYTIRVSERGFELYDAQSERKYFNFNSRQYAQMAFLKILFPVNI
;
A
#
# COMPACT_ATOMS: atom_id res chain seq x y z
N MET A 1 -25.97 17.43 1.84
CA MET A 1 -24.52 17.26 1.61
C MET A 1 -23.92 18.65 1.48
N MET A 2 -22.96 19.04 2.31
CA MET A 2 -22.30 20.35 2.17
C MET A 2 -21.22 20.20 1.09
N GLU A 3 -21.43 20.85 -0.05
CA GLU A 3 -20.45 20.95 -1.14
C GLU A 3 -19.33 21.91 -0.74
N MET A 4 -18.10 21.67 -1.20
CA MET A 4 -16.96 22.54 -0.87
C MET A 4 -17.13 23.94 -1.48
N HIS A 5 -17.76 24.03 -2.65
CA HIS A 5 -18.07 25.27 -3.36
C HIS A 5 -19.38 25.12 -4.13
N SER A 6 -19.94 26.23 -4.60
CA SER A 6 -20.98 26.22 -5.63
C SER A 6 -20.32 26.10 -7.01
N PHE A 7 -20.36 24.90 -7.58
CA PHE A 7 -19.73 24.61 -8.86
C PHE A 7 -20.65 24.89 -10.06
N LYS A 8 -20.03 25.21 -11.19
CA LYS A 8 -20.66 25.28 -12.52
C LYS A 8 -20.07 24.20 -13.41
N LYS A 9 -20.94 23.60 -14.24
CA LYS A 9 -20.56 22.49 -15.13
C LYS A 9 -19.90 23.03 -16.39
N THR A 10 -18.74 22.49 -16.71
CA THR A 10 -18.11 22.59 -18.03
C THR A 10 -18.11 21.19 -18.63
N PRO A 11 -18.97 20.89 -19.61
CA PRO A 11 -19.01 19.56 -20.19
C PRO A 11 -17.75 19.32 -21.02
N GLN A 12 -16.97 18.32 -20.64
CA GLN A 12 -16.04 17.63 -21.53
C GLN A 12 -16.72 16.35 -21.99
N VAL A 13 -16.47 15.95 -23.24
CA VAL A 13 -17.08 14.74 -23.81
C VAL A 13 -15.99 13.70 -23.99
N VAL A 14 -15.92 12.77 -23.06
CA VAL A 14 -15.18 11.51 -23.25
C VAL A 14 -16.22 10.41 -23.31
N SER A 15 -16.43 9.84 -24.50
CA SER A 15 -17.36 8.72 -24.70
C SER A 15 -16.67 7.42 -24.27
N LEU A 16 -17.00 6.93 -23.08
CA LEU A 16 -16.52 5.63 -22.61
C LEU A 16 -17.50 4.52 -23.06
N LEU A 17 -16.99 3.46 -23.70
CA LEU A 17 -17.81 2.33 -24.14
C LEU A 17 -18.08 1.39 -22.95
N PRO A 18 -19.33 1.02 -22.69
CA PRO A 18 -19.67 0.24 -21.52
C PRO A 18 -19.43 -1.26 -21.75
N GLU A 19 -18.33 -1.80 -21.25
CA GLU A 19 -18.31 -3.19 -20.78
C GLU A 19 -18.57 -3.18 -19.28
N LYS A 20 -19.83 -3.39 -18.87
CA LYS A 20 -20.14 -3.62 -17.46
C LYS A 20 -19.67 -5.02 -17.11
N GLN A 21 -18.60 -5.10 -16.32
CA GLN A 21 -18.18 -6.34 -15.66
C GLN A 21 -19.20 -6.75 -14.59
N ALA A 22 -19.28 -8.05 -14.31
CA ALA A 22 -20.34 -8.65 -13.51
C ALA A 22 -20.22 -8.37 -12.00
N GLU A 23 -19.00 -8.11 -11.48
CA GLU A 23 -18.79 -7.77 -10.07
C GLU A 23 -17.48 -7.00 -9.89
N VAL A 24 -17.54 -5.81 -9.29
CA VAL A 24 -16.36 -4.97 -9.01
C VAL A 24 -15.71 -5.37 -7.70
N THR A 25 -14.41 -5.62 -7.76
CA THR A 25 -13.62 -6.11 -6.63
C THR A 25 -12.63 -5.06 -6.12
N ALA A 26 -12.18 -5.20 -4.87
CA ALA A 26 -11.13 -4.35 -4.32
C ALA A 26 -9.80 -4.51 -5.06
N LYS A 27 -9.56 -5.67 -5.69
CA LYS A 27 -8.39 -5.89 -6.56
C LYS A 27 -8.32 -4.85 -7.68
N GLU A 28 -9.43 -4.55 -8.35
CA GLU A 28 -9.50 -3.53 -9.41
C GLU A 28 -9.19 -2.13 -8.90
N LEU A 29 -9.70 -1.78 -7.71
CA LEU A 29 -9.42 -0.51 -7.05
C LEU A 29 -7.94 -0.37 -6.68
N PHE A 30 -7.31 -1.46 -6.24
CA PHE A 30 -5.88 -1.48 -5.95
C PHE A 30 -5.03 -1.43 -7.22
N CYS A 31 -5.43 -2.09 -8.32
CA CYS A 31 -4.75 -1.95 -9.62
C CYS A 31 -4.82 -0.50 -10.11
N PHE A 32 -6.01 0.12 -10.06
CA PHE A 32 -6.17 1.54 -10.35
C PHE A 32 -5.23 2.41 -9.50
N LEU A 33 -5.13 2.14 -8.20
CA LEU A 33 -4.24 2.90 -7.33
C LEU A 33 -2.77 2.71 -7.69
N SER A 34 -2.36 1.48 -8.04
CA SER A 34 -1.01 1.17 -8.51
C SER A 34 -0.65 1.99 -9.75
N GLU A 35 -1.50 1.96 -10.77
CA GLU A 35 -1.30 2.73 -12.01
C GLU A 35 -1.31 4.24 -11.77
N LEU A 36 -2.16 4.72 -10.84
CA LEU A 36 -2.17 6.13 -10.46
C LEU A 36 -0.87 6.55 -9.74
N CYS A 37 -0.30 5.68 -8.91
CA CYS A 37 0.99 5.92 -8.26
C CYS A 37 2.14 5.93 -9.27
N GLU A 38 2.09 5.07 -10.29
CA GLU A 38 3.04 5.08 -11.39
C GLU A 38 2.89 6.34 -12.24
N TRP A 39 1.67 6.70 -12.63
CA TRP A 39 1.40 7.89 -13.44
C TRP A 39 1.81 9.19 -12.73
N SER A 40 1.53 9.29 -11.43
CA SER A 40 1.92 10.46 -10.61
C SER A 40 3.36 10.42 -10.10
N GLN A 41 4.05 9.28 -10.23
CA GLN A 41 5.37 9.03 -9.65
C GLN A 41 5.43 9.26 -8.12
N SER A 42 4.30 9.15 -7.43
CA SER A 42 4.16 9.42 -5.98
C SER A 42 3.18 8.44 -5.33
N CYS A 43 3.31 8.23 -4.02
CA CYS A 43 2.30 7.55 -3.22
C CYS A 43 1.32 8.57 -2.61
N PRO A 44 0.05 8.19 -2.37
CA PRO A 44 -0.93 9.08 -1.76
C PRO A 44 -0.72 9.21 -0.25
N LEU A 45 -1.13 10.36 0.28
CA LEU A 45 -1.48 10.48 1.68
C LEU A 45 -2.94 10.06 1.88
N VAL A 46 -3.16 9.10 2.78
CA VAL A 46 -4.48 8.50 3.02
C VAL A 46 -5.17 9.16 4.22
N TYR A 47 -6.37 9.71 4.01
CA TYR A 47 -7.19 10.32 5.04
C TYR A 47 -8.59 9.71 5.10
N ARG A 48 -9.21 9.68 6.28
CA ARG A 48 -10.61 9.34 6.45
C ARG A 48 -11.44 10.60 6.58
N GLY A 49 -12.66 10.59 6.04
CA GLY A 49 -13.65 11.61 6.34
C GLY A 49 -13.88 11.75 7.84
N GLY A 50 -14.20 12.97 8.29
CA GLY A 50 -14.50 13.27 9.69
C GLY A 50 -15.69 12.46 10.23
N LEU A 51 -16.07 12.70 11.50
CA LEU A 51 -17.06 11.90 12.24
C LEU A 51 -18.37 11.62 11.45
N ASP A 52 -18.87 12.59 10.69
CA ASP A 52 -20.11 12.45 9.89
C ASP A 52 -19.92 11.83 8.50
N ARG A 53 -18.67 11.58 8.09
CA ARG A 53 -18.26 11.02 6.79
C ARG A 53 -17.38 9.77 6.95
N GLY A 54 -17.68 8.93 7.93
CA GLY A 54 -16.91 7.72 8.23
C GLY A 54 -16.81 6.68 7.09
N LYS A 55 -17.61 6.84 6.03
CA LYS A 55 -17.60 6.03 4.79
C LYS A 55 -16.68 6.58 3.69
N VAL A 56 -16.08 7.76 3.88
CA VAL A 56 -15.32 8.44 2.83
C VAL A 56 -13.83 8.31 3.12
N ILE A 57 -13.05 7.97 2.08
CA ILE A 57 -11.59 7.98 2.08
C ILE A 57 -11.12 9.06 1.10
N TYR A 58 -10.06 9.76 1.45
CA TYR A 58 -9.37 10.69 0.56
C TYR A 58 -7.93 10.22 0.34
N LEU A 59 -7.50 10.13 -0.92
CA LEU A 59 -6.13 9.86 -1.32
C LEU A 59 -5.56 11.13 -1.95
N LEU A 60 -4.59 11.75 -1.30
CA LEU A 60 -4.00 13.02 -1.72
C LEU A 60 -2.59 12.82 -2.28
N PHE A 61 -2.42 13.12 -3.56
CA PHE A 61 -1.15 13.19 -4.25
C PHE A 61 -0.74 14.66 -4.38
N ARG A 62 0.43 14.98 -3.84
CA ARG A 62 0.99 16.34 -3.89
C ARG A 62 1.87 16.49 -5.11
N ASP A 63 2.08 17.73 -5.54
CA ASP A 63 3.12 18.11 -6.50
C ASP A 63 3.04 17.39 -7.86
N PHE A 64 1.82 17.05 -8.29
CA PHE A 64 1.51 16.47 -9.58
C PHE A 64 0.54 17.38 -10.36
N ALA A 65 0.72 17.46 -11.67
CA ALA A 65 -0.12 18.24 -12.57
C ALA A 65 -0.54 17.43 -13.79
N PHE A 66 -1.77 17.60 -14.24
CA PHE A 66 -2.38 16.83 -15.31
C PHE A 66 -3.46 17.64 -16.04
N SER A 67 -3.87 17.17 -17.22
CA SER A 67 -5.04 17.67 -17.93
C SER A 67 -6.25 16.78 -17.67
N GLY A 68 -7.47 17.35 -17.69
CA GLY A 68 -8.70 16.56 -17.56
C GLY A 68 -8.83 15.50 -18.66
N ASP A 69 -8.45 15.83 -19.89
CA ASP A 69 -8.52 14.93 -21.03
C ASP A 69 -7.58 13.72 -20.87
N ASP A 70 -6.32 13.94 -20.51
CA ASP A 70 -5.37 12.84 -20.27
C ASP A 70 -5.87 11.93 -19.15
N PHE A 71 -6.37 12.53 -18.05
CA PHE A 71 -6.92 11.76 -16.94
C PHE A 71 -8.09 10.87 -17.36
N TRP A 72 -9.05 11.39 -18.13
CA TRP A 72 -10.20 10.60 -18.57
C TRP A 72 -9.83 9.55 -19.60
N GLN A 73 -8.86 9.82 -20.48
CA GLN A 73 -8.35 8.83 -21.43
C GLN A 73 -7.64 7.68 -20.72
N THR A 74 -6.86 7.97 -19.68
CA THR A 74 -6.12 6.94 -18.92
C THR A 74 -7.00 6.20 -17.92
N PHE A 75 -7.82 6.90 -17.13
CA PHE A 75 -8.52 6.33 -15.97
C PHE A 75 -10.05 6.36 -16.06
N GLY A 76 -10.63 6.87 -17.16
CA GLY A 76 -12.08 6.96 -17.30
C GLY A 76 -12.79 5.60 -17.19
N GLN A 77 -12.19 4.55 -17.76
CA GLN A 77 -12.75 3.19 -17.67
C GLN A 77 -12.79 2.68 -16.23
N TYR A 78 -11.73 2.90 -15.47
CA TYR A 78 -11.68 2.57 -14.04
C TYR A 78 -12.81 3.24 -13.27
N PHE A 79 -13.02 4.54 -13.49
CA PHE A 79 -14.11 5.28 -12.86
C PHE A 79 -15.47 4.72 -13.24
N TYR A 80 -15.69 4.41 -14.51
CA TYR A 80 -16.95 3.86 -14.99
C TYR A 80 -17.28 2.51 -14.34
N VAL A 81 -16.31 1.58 -14.34
CA VAL A 81 -16.47 0.24 -13.74
C VAL A 81 -16.72 0.37 -12.24
N MET A 82 -15.82 1.05 -11.52
CA MET A 82 -15.88 1.16 -10.06
C MET A 82 -17.10 1.91 -9.53
N ASN A 83 -17.72 2.80 -10.32
CA ASN A 83 -18.89 3.58 -9.90
C ASN A 83 -20.12 2.71 -9.55
N SER A 84 -20.12 1.43 -9.94
CA SER A 84 -21.15 0.47 -9.51
C SER A 84 -21.08 0.11 -8.02
N ARG A 85 -19.91 0.29 -7.38
CA ARG A 85 -19.65 -0.06 -5.97
C ARG A 85 -19.19 1.12 -5.13
N TRP A 86 -18.31 1.96 -5.66
CA TRP A 86 -17.76 3.13 -4.98
C TRP A 86 -18.00 4.39 -5.78
N LYS A 87 -18.55 5.42 -5.13
CA LYS A 87 -18.65 6.72 -5.79
C LYS A 87 -17.28 7.41 -5.74
N LEU A 88 -16.71 7.66 -6.91
CA LEU A 88 -15.40 8.28 -7.09
C LEU A 88 -15.53 9.71 -7.58
N ASP A 89 -14.87 10.63 -6.89
CA ASP A 89 -14.75 12.03 -7.30
C ASP A 89 -13.27 12.43 -7.28
N VAL A 90 -12.80 13.26 -8.21
CA VAL A 90 -11.44 13.84 -8.17
C VAL A 90 -11.52 15.33 -7.95
N PHE A 91 -10.69 15.84 -7.06
CA PHE A 91 -10.51 17.26 -6.83
C PHE A 91 -9.08 17.67 -7.11
N GLY A 92 -8.93 18.88 -7.65
CA GLY A 92 -7.64 19.52 -7.86
C GLY A 92 -7.77 21.04 -7.90
N THR A 93 -6.69 21.70 -8.25
CA THR A 93 -6.61 23.17 -8.28
C THR A 93 -6.21 23.63 -9.67
N ALA A 94 -7.01 24.50 -10.27
CA ALA A 94 -6.72 25.06 -11.59
C ALA A 94 -5.49 25.96 -11.56
N TYR A 95 -4.64 25.89 -12.59
CA TYR A 95 -3.61 26.90 -12.83
C TYR A 95 -3.96 27.76 -14.04
N PRO A 96 -3.80 29.09 -13.99
CA PRO A 96 -3.28 29.89 -12.87
C PRO A 96 -4.37 30.42 -11.91
N SER A 97 -5.66 30.13 -12.15
CA SER A 97 -6.77 30.77 -11.42
C SER A 97 -6.89 30.35 -9.96
N GLN A 98 -6.27 29.23 -9.57
CA GLN A 98 -6.34 28.61 -8.25
C GLN A 98 -7.76 28.24 -7.79
N GLU A 99 -8.71 28.13 -8.73
CA GLU A 99 -10.04 27.63 -8.37
C GLU A 99 -10.04 26.11 -8.22
N THR A 100 -10.95 25.63 -7.38
CA THR A 100 -11.16 24.18 -7.21
C THR A 100 -11.76 23.60 -8.49
N VAL A 101 -11.11 22.56 -9.00
CA VAL A 101 -11.61 21.72 -10.09
C VAL A 101 -12.16 20.44 -9.47
N TRP A 102 -13.34 20.01 -9.93
CA TRP A 102 -13.99 18.79 -9.50
C TRP A 102 -14.37 17.95 -10.72
N LEU A 103 -13.70 16.82 -10.90
CA LEU A 103 -13.95 15.88 -11.97
C LEU A 103 -14.91 14.79 -11.47
N THR A 104 -15.96 14.55 -12.25
CA THR A 104 -17.02 13.57 -11.95
C THR A 104 -17.44 12.81 -13.18
N LEU A 105 -18.04 11.65 -13.00
CA LEU A 105 -18.63 10.87 -14.06
C LEU A 105 -20.16 11.03 -14.07
N GLU A 106 -20.75 11.31 -15.23
CA GLU A 106 -22.20 11.38 -15.44
C GLU A 106 -22.64 10.40 -16.54
N GLU A 107 -23.70 9.63 -16.29
CA GLU A 107 -24.33 8.77 -17.29
C GLU A 107 -25.58 9.47 -17.86
N LYS A 108 -25.64 9.61 -19.19
CA LYS A 108 -26.80 10.15 -19.94
C LYS A 108 -27.00 9.35 -21.23
N ASP A 109 -28.25 8.96 -21.49
CA ASP A 109 -28.64 8.25 -22.72
C ASP A 109 -27.81 6.97 -23.00
N GLY A 110 -27.40 6.28 -21.94
CA GLY A 110 -26.56 5.07 -22.05
C GLY A 110 -25.09 5.34 -22.40
N GLN A 111 -24.68 6.61 -22.44
CA GLN A 111 -23.30 7.03 -22.57
C GLN A 111 -22.79 7.61 -21.26
N CYS A 112 -21.51 7.39 -21.01
CA CYS A 112 -20.81 7.89 -19.85
C CYS A 112 -19.96 9.10 -20.26
N TYR A 113 -19.99 10.17 -19.45
CA TYR A 113 -19.31 11.44 -19.70
C TYR A 113 -18.43 11.84 -18.51
N GLY A 114 -17.17 12.16 -18.77
CA GLY A 114 -16.29 12.84 -17.82
C GLY A 114 -16.62 14.33 -17.75
N ILE A 115 -17.05 14.83 -16.60
CA ILE A 115 -17.47 16.21 -16.39
C ILE A 115 -16.42 16.95 -15.57
N GLN A 116 -15.99 18.11 -16.07
CA GLN A 116 -15.18 19.06 -15.33
C GLN A 116 -16.06 20.15 -14.71
N ASN A 117 -16.03 20.27 -13.40
CA ASN A 117 -16.77 21.30 -12.66
C ASN A 117 -15.77 22.30 -12.07
N THR A 118 -15.98 23.58 -12.32
CA THR A 118 -15.17 24.67 -11.76
C THR A 118 -16.08 25.71 -11.12
N VAL A 119 -15.53 26.56 -10.24
CA VAL A 119 -16.34 27.61 -9.58
C VAL A 119 -16.78 28.65 -10.61
N SER A 120 -15.92 28.94 -11.57
CA SER A 120 -16.14 29.90 -12.64
C SER A 120 -17.02 29.35 -13.77
N GLY A 121 -17.03 28.02 -13.96
CA GLY A 121 -17.63 27.34 -15.12
C GLY A 121 -16.78 27.40 -16.38
N LYS A 122 -15.53 27.84 -16.25
CA LYS A 122 -14.54 27.80 -17.33
C LYS A 122 -13.81 26.48 -17.34
N GLU A 123 -13.48 26.04 -18.54
CA GLU A 123 -12.56 24.92 -18.75
C GLU A 123 -11.16 25.28 -18.27
N VAL A 124 -10.47 24.28 -17.76
CA VAL A 124 -9.10 24.35 -17.24
C VAL A 124 -8.29 23.26 -17.91
N ASP A 125 -7.16 23.67 -18.50
CA ASP A 125 -6.26 22.74 -19.21
C ASP A 125 -5.29 22.04 -18.25
N THR A 126 -4.92 22.70 -17.16
CA THR A 126 -3.93 22.19 -16.19
C THR A 126 -4.46 22.24 -14.77
N ILE A 127 -4.54 21.06 -14.16
CA ILE A 127 -4.99 20.82 -12.80
C ILE A 127 -3.78 20.41 -11.96
N HIS A 128 -3.52 21.13 -10.88
CA HIS A 128 -2.49 20.83 -9.89
C HIS A 128 -3.08 20.18 -8.65
N SER A 129 -2.30 19.28 -8.05
CA SER A 129 -2.71 18.45 -6.91
C SER A 129 -3.87 17.53 -7.27
N PHE A 130 -3.78 16.28 -6.83
CA PHE A 130 -4.79 15.29 -7.12
C PHE A 130 -5.33 14.73 -5.81
N CYS A 131 -6.63 14.87 -5.59
CA CYS A 131 -7.32 14.31 -4.44
C CYS A 131 -8.45 13.41 -4.94
N LEU A 132 -8.26 12.10 -4.81
CA LEU A 132 -9.32 11.13 -5.05
C LEU A 132 -10.16 11.01 -3.78
N LYS A 133 -11.46 11.19 -3.91
CA LYS A 133 -12.46 10.88 -2.90
C LYS A 133 -13.15 9.57 -3.29
N ILE A 134 -13.13 8.61 -2.37
CA ILE A 134 -13.82 7.32 -2.49
C ILE A 134 -14.91 7.29 -1.43
N GLU A 135 -16.17 7.15 -1.84
CA GLU A 135 -17.29 6.95 -0.93
C GLU A 135 -17.72 5.48 -0.95
N CYS A 136 -17.50 4.81 0.18
CA CYS A 136 -17.73 3.37 0.37
C CYS A 136 -19.17 3.03 0.76
N GLY A 137 -19.56 1.77 0.59
CA GLY A 137 -20.90 1.30 0.97
C GLY A 137 -21.12 1.33 2.49
N SER A 138 -20.06 1.09 3.27
CA SER A 138 -20.10 1.05 4.73
C SER A 138 -18.86 1.69 5.38
N CYS A 139 -18.99 2.04 6.67
CA CYS A 139 -17.86 2.55 7.46
C CYS A 139 -16.80 1.47 7.71
N GLU A 140 -17.20 0.20 7.71
CA GLU A 140 -16.31 -0.93 7.91
C GLU A 140 -15.46 -1.18 6.67
N GLU A 141 -16.07 -1.20 5.48
CA GLU A 141 -15.35 -1.26 4.21
C GLU A 141 -14.37 -0.11 4.07
N ALA A 142 -14.80 1.12 4.39
CA ALA A 142 -13.91 2.28 4.37
C ALA A 142 -12.72 2.13 5.34
N HIS A 143 -12.92 1.51 6.50
CA HIS A 143 -11.85 1.29 7.46
C HIS A 143 -10.84 0.24 6.98
N ILE A 144 -11.33 -0.86 6.40
CA ILE A 144 -10.48 -1.91 5.83
C ILE A 144 -9.64 -1.32 4.68
N LEU A 145 -10.30 -0.70 3.69
CA LEU A 145 -9.62 -0.10 2.54
C LEU A 145 -8.62 0.97 2.96
N GLN A 146 -8.98 1.84 3.92
CA GLN A 146 -8.05 2.84 4.45
C GLN A 146 -6.75 2.21 4.98
N ASN A 147 -6.85 1.12 5.75
CA ASN A 147 -5.67 0.49 6.32
C ASN A 147 -4.82 -0.19 5.22
N LEU A 148 -5.47 -0.78 4.22
CA LEU A 148 -4.78 -1.39 3.08
C LEU A 148 -4.12 -0.34 2.17
N PHE A 149 -4.72 0.83 2.00
CA PHE A 149 -4.15 1.94 1.21
C PHE A 149 -2.86 2.53 1.78
N ARG A 150 -2.54 2.27 3.05
CA ARG A 150 -1.32 2.75 3.70
C ARG A 150 -0.08 1.91 3.38
N SER A 151 -0.18 0.96 2.44
CA SER A 151 1.00 0.29 1.90
C SER A 151 1.94 1.32 1.28
N ASP A 152 3.23 1.23 1.61
CA ASP A 152 4.24 2.20 1.19
C ASP A 152 4.73 1.95 -0.25
N ASP A 153 4.54 0.75 -0.80
CA ASP A 153 4.99 0.40 -2.15
C ASP A 153 3.90 -0.25 -3.03
N TRP A 154 3.10 0.60 -3.67
CA TRP A 154 2.11 0.15 -4.66
C TRP A 154 2.76 -0.35 -5.97
N ARG A 155 4.03 -0.03 -6.25
CA ARG A 155 4.64 -0.28 -7.58
C ARG A 155 4.82 -1.76 -7.89
N LYS A 156 5.02 -2.59 -6.86
CA LYS A 156 5.13 -4.04 -7.01
C LYS A 156 3.77 -4.76 -6.92
N GLY A 157 2.68 -4.05 -6.67
CA GLY A 157 1.34 -4.63 -6.56
C GLY A 157 1.19 -5.63 -5.41
N ILE A 158 1.99 -5.48 -4.35
CA ILE A 158 1.93 -6.33 -3.16
C ILE A 158 1.24 -5.59 -2.02
N ILE A 159 0.26 -6.26 -1.42
CA ILE A 159 -0.47 -5.78 -0.25
C ILE A 159 -0.01 -6.59 0.95
N VAL A 160 0.51 -5.92 1.98
CA VAL A 160 0.86 -6.56 3.25
C VAL A 160 -0.15 -6.13 4.32
N ALA A 161 -0.81 -7.10 4.94
CA ALA A 161 -1.89 -6.84 5.89
C ALA A 161 -1.83 -7.77 7.12
N ASP A 162 -2.54 -7.38 8.19
CA ASP A 162 -2.82 -8.29 9.30
C ASP A 162 -3.69 -9.47 8.84
N TRP A 163 -3.47 -10.66 9.41
CA TRP A 163 -4.28 -11.86 9.17
C TRP A 163 -5.78 -11.69 9.41
N LYS A 164 -6.20 -10.71 10.22
CA LYS A 164 -7.62 -10.38 10.42
C LYS A 164 -8.34 -9.94 9.13
N TYR A 165 -7.59 -9.55 8.09
CA TYR A 165 -8.12 -9.15 6.78
C TYR A 165 -8.15 -10.27 5.74
N HIS A 166 -7.73 -11.49 6.08
CA HIS A 166 -7.69 -12.60 5.14
C HIS A 166 -9.05 -12.90 4.45
N GLN A 167 -10.14 -12.89 5.22
CA GLN A 167 -11.49 -13.09 4.67
C GLN A 167 -11.89 -11.99 3.66
N PHE A 168 -11.36 -10.78 3.83
CA PHE A 168 -11.57 -9.71 2.86
C PHE A 168 -10.81 -10.02 1.56
N PHE A 169 -9.57 -10.53 1.62
CA PHE A 169 -8.84 -10.92 0.40
C PHE A 169 -9.55 -12.02 -0.37
N GLU A 170 -10.02 -13.07 0.32
CA GLU A 170 -10.78 -14.15 -0.32
C GLU A 170 -12.05 -13.64 -1.01
N LYS A 171 -12.80 -12.77 -0.33
CA LYS A 171 -14.02 -12.18 -0.88
C LYS A 171 -13.75 -11.28 -2.09
N GLU A 172 -12.64 -10.55 -2.07
CA GLU A 172 -12.28 -9.58 -3.11
C GLU A 172 -11.40 -10.18 -4.22
N ASN A 173 -11.29 -11.51 -4.27
CA ASN A 173 -10.49 -12.25 -5.25
C ASN A 173 -9.02 -11.80 -5.31
N ILE A 174 -8.47 -11.42 -4.15
CA ILE A 174 -7.05 -11.12 -3.97
C ILE A 174 -6.39 -12.42 -3.55
N GLU A 175 -5.52 -12.94 -4.41
CA GLU A 175 -4.81 -14.18 -4.13
C GLU A 175 -3.93 -14.00 -2.89
N ASN A 176 -4.15 -14.89 -1.91
CA ASN A 176 -3.34 -14.99 -0.71
C ASN A 176 -2.69 -16.35 -0.71
N HIS A 177 -1.38 -16.35 -0.49
CA HIS A 177 -0.61 -17.57 -0.33
C HIS A 177 0.21 -17.45 0.96
N TRP A 178 0.77 -18.59 1.39
CA TRP A 178 1.75 -18.76 2.47
C TRP A 178 1.20 -19.25 3.81
N GLU A 179 1.44 -20.53 4.07
CA GLU A 179 1.34 -21.13 5.40
C GLU A 179 2.50 -20.61 6.28
N ASN A 180 2.18 -20.27 7.54
CA ASN A 180 3.16 -19.84 8.56
C ASN A 180 3.91 -18.51 8.26
N SER A 181 3.30 -17.58 7.54
CA SER A 181 3.78 -16.19 7.47
C SER A 181 3.27 -15.34 8.64
N CYS A 182 4.03 -14.31 9.00
CA CYS A 182 3.62 -13.36 10.03
C CYS A 182 2.47 -12.46 9.55
N PHE A 183 2.47 -12.13 8.26
CA PHE A 183 1.48 -11.26 7.63
C PHE A 183 0.67 -12.00 6.56
N CYS A 184 -0.51 -11.45 6.26
CA CYS A 184 -1.35 -11.87 5.15
C CYS A 184 -0.93 -11.06 3.91
N TYR A 185 -0.55 -11.75 2.84
CA TYR A 185 -0.08 -11.12 1.61
C TYR A 185 -1.15 -11.20 0.52
N GLY A 186 -1.35 -10.10 -0.20
CA GLY A 186 -2.19 -10.05 -1.38
C GLY A 186 -1.37 -9.65 -2.59
N SER A 187 -1.64 -10.25 -3.74
CA SER A 187 -1.04 -9.83 -5.00
C SER A 187 -2.08 -9.27 -5.99
N LEU A 188 -1.72 -8.19 -6.67
CA LEU A 188 -2.45 -7.66 -7.82
C LEU A 188 -2.06 -8.37 -9.11
N PHE A 189 -0.84 -8.92 -9.19
CA PHE A 189 -0.25 -9.52 -10.38
C PHE A 189 -0.07 -11.04 -10.21
N GLU A 190 -0.08 -11.78 -11.32
CA GLU A 190 -0.01 -13.26 -11.29
C GLU A 190 1.40 -13.79 -10.96
N GLU A 191 2.45 -13.06 -11.31
CA GLU A 191 3.84 -13.47 -11.08
C GLU A 191 4.47 -12.64 -9.96
N VAL A 192 4.63 -13.24 -8.78
CA VAL A 192 5.30 -12.62 -7.63
C VAL A 192 6.34 -13.55 -7.05
N GLU A 193 7.55 -13.04 -6.89
CA GLU A 193 8.65 -13.79 -6.28
C GLU A 193 8.75 -13.51 -4.77
N PRO A 194 9.31 -14.43 -3.97
CA PRO A 194 9.55 -14.22 -2.54
C PRO A 194 10.24 -12.90 -2.18
N SER A 195 11.11 -12.40 -3.06
CA SER A 195 11.79 -11.11 -2.85
C SER A 195 10.85 -9.90 -2.89
N ASP A 196 9.75 -9.97 -3.62
CA ASP A 196 8.80 -8.87 -3.74
C ASP A 196 8.00 -8.71 -2.44
N TYR A 197 7.64 -9.82 -1.79
CA TYR A 197 7.04 -9.78 -0.46
C TYR A 197 7.98 -9.16 0.58
N LEU A 198 9.28 -9.51 0.56
CA LEU A 198 10.26 -8.90 1.47
C LEU A 198 10.44 -7.41 1.22
N HIS A 199 10.38 -6.98 -0.04
CA HIS A 199 10.50 -5.57 -0.42
C HIS A 199 9.29 -4.77 0.09
N ALA A 200 8.09 -5.35 0.00
CA ALA A 200 6.85 -4.70 0.40
C ALA A 200 6.72 -4.48 1.92
N LEU A 201 7.54 -5.15 2.75
CA LEU A 201 7.52 -4.98 4.19
C LEU A 201 8.04 -3.60 4.61
N THR A 202 7.26 -2.91 5.43
CA THR A 202 7.70 -1.66 6.08
C THR A 202 8.72 -1.94 7.18
N LEU A 203 9.46 -0.90 7.61
CA LEU A 203 10.36 -0.99 8.76
C LEU A 203 9.65 -1.53 10.01
N GLU A 204 8.42 -1.07 10.29
CA GLU A 204 7.63 -1.52 11.45
C GLU A 204 7.28 -3.01 11.38
N GLN A 205 6.95 -3.50 10.19
CA GLN A 205 6.67 -4.92 9.97
C GLN A 205 7.93 -5.78 10.11
N LYS A 206 9.08 -5.29 9.62
CA LYS A 206 10.39 -5.93 9.84
C LYS A 206 10.74 -5.99 11.33
N VAL A 207 10.47 -4.93 12.10
CA VAL A 207 10.64 -4.92 13.57
C VAL A 207 9.73 -5.95 14.23
N THR A 208 8.48 -6.06 13.79
CA THR A 208 7.52 -7.05 14.29
C THR A 208 8.02 -8.48 14.07
N LEU A 209 8.56 -8.80 12.88
CA LEU A 209 9.16 -10.11 12.59
C LEU A 209 10.30 -10.43 13.56
N TRP A 210 11.26 -9.52 13.71
CA TRP A 210 12.39 -9.71 14.62
C TRP A 210 11.94 -9.85 16.08
N THR A 211 10.95 -9.07 16.51
CA THR A 211 10.39 -9.15 17.86
C THR A 211 9.75 -10.52 18.10
N GLY A 212 8.93 -11.01 17.16
CA GLY A 212 8.31 -12.33 17.25
C GLY A 212 9.35 -13.46 17.36
N PHE A 213 10.44 -13.38 16.60
CA PHE A 213 11.56 -14.32 16.72
C PHE A 213 12.29 -14.20 18.07
N LEU A 214 12.68 -13.00 18.49
CA LEU A 214 13.51 -12.79 19.69
C LEU A 214 12.76 -13.06 20.99
N GLU A 215 11.45 -12.83 21.05
CA GLU A 215 10.64 -13.10 22.25
C GLU A 215 10.14 -14.55 22.29
N ASN A 216 9.63 -15.05 21.16
CA ASN A 216 8.84 -16.29 21.13
C ASN A 216 9.50 -17.42 20.32
N GLY A 217 10.61 -17.15 19.65
CA GLY A 217 11.29 -18.13 18.79
C GLY A 217 10.51 -18.45 17.51
N PHE A 218 9.63 -17.56 17.06
CA PHE A 218 8.86 -17.79 15.83
C PHE A 218 9.75 -17.78 14.60
N ASP A 219 9.62 -18.83 13.78
CA ASP A 219 10.33 -19.01 12.52
C ASP A 219 9.35 -18.86 11.35
N TYR A 220 8.96 -17.60 11.11
CA TYR A 220 8.03 -17.26 10.04
C TYR A 220 8.64 -17.47 8.66
N LYS A 221 7.78 -17.74 7.67
CA LYS A 221 8.18 -17.96 6.28
C LYS A 221 9.04 -16.82 5.70
N GLU A 222 8.81 -15.58 6.13
CA GLU A 222 9.59 -14.40 5.77
C GLU A 222 11.09 -14.57 6.05
N PHE A 223 11.46 -15.30 7.11
CA PHE A 223 12.88 -15.53 7.42
C PHE A 223 13.54 -16.51 6.46
N GLU A 224 12.81 -17.48 5.91
CA GLU A 224 13.31 -18.35 4.86
C GLU A 224 13.65 -17.52 3.62
N TRP A 225 12.71 -16.70 3.16
CA TRP A 225 12.92 -15.80 2.03
C TRP A 225 14.13 -14.89 2.28
N LEU A 226 14.21 -14.29 3.46
CA LEU A 226 15.31 -13.39 3.81
C LEU A 226 16.66 -14.12 3.81
N TYR A 227 16.73 -15.29 4.44
CA TYR A 227 17.97 -16.06 4.53
C TYR A 227 18.49 -16.49 3.16
N LEU A 228 17.61 -16.96 2.27
CA LEU A 228 17.96 -17.34 0.91
C LEU A 228 18.54 -16.14 0.15
N ARG A 229 17.89 -14.98 0.23
CA ARG A 229 18.38 -13.75 -0.41
C ARG A 229 19.69 -13.24 0.17
N ILE A 230 19.92 -13.38 1.48
CA ILE A 230 21.22 -13.06 2.09
C ILE A 230 22.30 -13.99 1.51
N SER A 231 22.01 -15.28 1.41
CA SER A 231 22.93 -16.29 0.90
C SER A 231 23.32 -16.05 -0.57
N GLU A 232 22.37 -15.55 -1.36
CA GLU A 232 22.56 -15.13 -2.76
C GLU A 232 23.19 -13.75 -2.92
N ARG A 233 23.42 -13.01 -1.82
CA ARG A 233 23.89 -11.62 -1.81
C ARG A 233 22.96 -10.65 -2.56
N ALA A 234 21.66 -10.92 -2.52
CA ALA A 234 20.63 -10.25 -3.30
C ALA A 234 19.53 -9.61 -2.43
N VAL A 235 19.84 -9.27 -1.16
CA VAL A 235 18.91 -8.55 -0.29
C VAL A 235 18.87 -7.08 -0.67
N GLU A 236 17.71 -6.61 -1.08
CA GLU A 236 17.43 -5.19 -1.27
C GLU A 236 17.28 -4.49 0.08
N ASN A 237 17.78 -3.25 0.17
CA ASN A 237 17.68 -2.42 1.37
C ASN A 237 18.11 -3.13 2.67
N ARG A 238 19.19 -3.92 2.60
CA ARG A 238 19.74 -4.68 3.75
C ARG A 238 19.89 -3.85 5.03
N VAL A 239 20.26 -2.57 4.91
CA VAL A 239 20.39 -1.64 6.05
C VAL A 239 19.08 -1.49 6.83
N GLU A 240 17.93 -1.54 6.16
CA GLU A 240 16.63 -1.46 6.82
C GLU A 240 16.35 -2.72 7.66
N TRP A 241 16.75 -3.90 7.18
CA TRP A 241 16.69 -5.14 7.95
C TRP A 241 17.61 -5.13 9.17
N GLU A 242 18.82 -4.57 9.04
CA GLU A 242 19.75 -4.36 10.15
C GLU A 242 19.19 -3.38 11.19
N LEU A 243 18.61 -2.27 10.74
CA LEU A 243 17.96 -1.29 11.59
C LEU A 243 16.75 -1.88 12.32
N ALA A 244 15.90 -2.64 11.62
CA ALA A 244 14.75 -3.31 12.21
C ALA A 244 15.17 -4.28 13.32
N LEU A 245 16.23 -5.07 13.08
CA LEU A 245 16.78 -5.96 14.08
C LEU A 245 17.31 -5.18 15.29
N HIS A 246 18.06 -4.10 15.04
CA HIS A 246 18.59 -3.26 16.10
C HIS A 246 17.49 -2.68 16.99
N ILE A 247 16.41 -2.15 16.40
CA ILE A 247 15.24 -1.63 17.11
C ILE A 247 14.58 -2.73 17.94
N ALA A 248 14.33 -3.91 17.36
CA ALA A 248 13.73 -5.04 18.08
C ALA A 248 14.58 -5.46 19.29
N MET A 249 15.90 -5.58 19.10
CA MET A 249 16.83 -5.90 20.19
C MET A 249 16.83 -4.84 21.29
N GLN A 250 16.80 -3.54 20.94
CA GLN A 250 16.71 -2.45 21.92
C GLN A 250 15.41 -2.48 22.71
N ASN A 251 14.27 -2.65 22.04
CA ASN A 251 12.95 -2.74 22.67
C ASN A 251 12.89 -3.89 23.68
N LEU A 252 13.53 -5.02 23.33
CA LEU A 252 13.62 -6.22 24.16
C LEU A 252 14.82 -6.23 25.11
N ARG A 253 15.60 -5.13 25.15
CA ARG A 253 16.79 -4.95 26.02
C ARG A 253 17.84 -6.05 25.87
N TYR A 254 17.99 -6.57 24.67
CA TYR A 254 19.08 -7.47 24.34
C TYR A 254 20.42 -6.72 24.38
N THR A 255 21.47 -7.41 24.85
CA THR A 255 22.84 -6.88 24.84
C THR A 255 23.78 -7.84 24.13
N ILE A 256 24.65 -7.29 23.28
CA ILE A 256 25.71 -8.04 22.60
C ILE A 256 27.04 -7.68 23.28
N ARG A 257 27.80 -8.70 23.67
CA ARG A 257 29.22 -8.57 24.06
C ARG A 257 30.08 -9.18 22.98
N VAL A 258 30.95 -8.37 22.38
CA VAL A 258 31.91 -8.83 21.37
C VAL A 258 33.29 -8.91 22.01
N SER A 259 34.00 -10.00 21.74
CA SER A 259 35.38 -10.24 22.16
C SER A 259 36.19 -10.85 21.01
N GLU A 260 37.51 -10.95 21.17
CA GLU A 260 38.37 -11.65 20.21
C GLU A 260 37.99 -13.13 19.99
N ARG A 261 37.28 -13.74 20.95
CA ARG A 261 36.86 -15.16 20.91
C ARG A 261 35.45 -15.38 20.36
N GLY A 262 34.77 -14.31 19.92
CA GLY A 262 33.41 -14.35 19.40
C GLY A 262 32.47 -13.40 20.14
N PHE A 263 31.17 -13.68 20.04
CA PHE A 263 30.12 -12.84 20.61
C PHE A 263 29.25 -13.61 21.62
N GLU A 264 28.66 -12.88 22.55
CA GLU A 264 27.69 -13.37 23.51
C GLU A 264 26.46 -12.49 23.47
N LEU A 265 25.28 -13.10 23.42
CA LEU A 265 24.00 -12.40 23.43
C LEU A 265 23.28 -12.67 24.74
N TYR A 266 22.75 -11.62 25.36
CA TYR A 266 21.96 -11.70 26.58
C TYR A 266 20.61 -11.00 26.38
N ASP A 267 19.55 -11.57 26.95
CA ASP A 267 18.22 -10.94 26.98
C ASP A 267 18.08 -9.94 28.15
N ALA A 268 16.86 -9.41 28.32
CA ALA A 268 16.52 -8.48 29.40
C ALA A 268 16.76 -9.05 30.82
N GLN A 269 16.70 -10.37 30.98
CA GLN A 269 16.91 -11.08 32.24
C GLN A 269 18.39 -11.41 32.46
N SER A 270 19.29 -10.95 31.59
CA SER A 270 20.71 -11.31 31.55
C SER A 270 20.96 -12.81 31.35
N GLU A 271 19.98 -13.52 30.76
CA GLU A 271 20.17 -14.91 30.34
C GLU A 271 20.89 -14.94 28.99
N ARG A 272 21.91 -15.78 28.91
CA ARG A 272 22.65 -15.96 27.67
C ARG A 272 21.78 -16.73 26.66
N LYS A 273 21.57 -16.14 25.48
CA LYS A 273 20.94 -16.81 24.34
C LYS A 273 21.99 -17.39 23.40
N TYR A 274 21.74 -18.61 22.94
CA TYR A 274 22.64 -19.34 22.07
C TYR A 274 22.02 -19.46 20.69
N PHE A 275 22.76 -19.03 19.67
CA PHE A 275 22.36 -19.22 18.29
C PHE A 275 23.40 -19.98 17.47
N ASN A 276 22.93 -20.82 16.54
CA ASN A 276 23.78 -21.71 15.75
C ASN A 276 23.41 -21.64 14.26
N PHE A 277 24.42 -21.56 13.38
CA PHE A 277 24.25 -21.63 11.92
C PHE A 277 23.80 -23.02 11.44
N ASN A 278 24.05 -24.09 12.19
CA ASN A 278 23.58 -25.45 11.88
C ASN A 278 22.11 -25.67 12.29
N SER A 279 21.40 -24.61 12.65
CA SER A 279 19.98 -24.70 12.97
C SER A 279 19.15 -25.05 11.75
N ARG A 280 17.97 -25.61 11.99
CA ARG A 280 16.92 -25.77 10.97
C ARG A 280 16.00 -24.54 10.88
N GLN A 281 16.17 -23.57 11.78
CA GLN A 281 15.35 -22.36 11.82
C GLN A 281 15.97 -21.25 10.97
N TYR A 282 15.20 -20.76 10.01
CA TYR A 282 15.67 -19.71 9.09
C TYR A 282 15.86 -18.38 9.79
N ALA A 283 15.01 -18.04 10.76
CA ALA A 283 15.11 -16.82 11.57
C ALA A 283 16.46 -16.72 12.27
N GLN A 284 16.91 -17.83 12.85
CA GLN A 284 18.19 -17.93 13.53
C GLN A 284 19.37 -17.79 12.56
N MET A 285 19.30 -18.42 11.38
CA MET A 285 20.34 -18.31 10.37
C MET A 285 20.41 -16.90 9.77
N ALA A 286 19.25 -16.28 9.49
CA ALA A 286 19.14 -14.91 9.02
C ALA A 286 19.67 -13.91 10.05
N PHE A 287 19.26 -14.03 11.31
CA PHE A 287 19.75 -13.23 12.45
C PHE A 287 21.28 -13.23 12.51
N LEU A 288 21.89 -14.41 12.46
CA LEU A 288 23.34 -14.54 12.51
C LEU A 288 24.03 -13.94 11.28
N LYS A 289 23.47 -14.10 10.08
CA LYS A 289 24.03 -13.49 8.85
C LYS A 289 23.88 -11.97 8.79
N ILE A 290 22.85 -11.42 9.43
CA ILE A 290 22.68 -9.97 9.58
C ILE A 290 23.73 -9.42 10.55
N LEU A 291 23.89 -10.02 11.73
CA LEU A 291 24.87 -9.55 12.72
C LEU A 291 26.33 -9.78 12.28
N PHE A 292 26.60 -10.86 11.53
CA PHE A 292 27.94 -11.27 11.14
C PHE A 292 28.06 -11.50 9.62
N PRO A 293 28.03 -10.42 8.81
CA PRO A 293 28.03 -10.51 7.34
C PRO A 293 29.24 -11.23 6.73
N VAL A 294 30.39 -11.19 7.39
CA VAL A 294 31.70 -11.56 6.81
C VAL A 294 32.02 -13.05 6.98
N ASN A 295 31.25 -13.79 7.78
CA ASN A 295 31.49 -15.22 7.98
C ASN A 295 30.95 -16.03 6.79
N ILE A 296 31.86 -16.34 5.85
CA ILE A 296 31.74 -17.33 4.78
C ILE A 296 32.61 -18.52 5.16
#